data_AF-X1LFE3-F1
#
_entry.id   AF-X1LFE3-F1
#
_cell.length_a   1.000
_cell.length_b   1.000
_cell.length_c   1.000
_cell.angle_alpha   90.00
_cell.angle_beta   90.00
_cell.angle_gamma   90.00
#
_symmetry.space_group_name_H-M   'P 1'
#
loop_
_entity.id
_entity.type
_entity.pdbx_description
1 polymer ?
#
loop_
_entity_poly.entity_id
_entity_poly.type
_entity_poly.pdbx_seq_one_letter_code
_entity_poly.pdbx_strand_id
1 'polypeptide(L)'
;MLLEKFPQIAKVDLDREFPSSLLAQIEERKPVAVFCFTRPSFEEQNLDGQEDYFFIDKEGIIFERVSVIDPQILKIKKSALVVDLELGKEII
;
A
#
# COMPACT_ATOMS: atom_id res chain seq x y z
N MET A 1 -13.88 -4.61 7.68
CA MET A 1 -14.32 -3.18 7.69
C MET A 1 -14.22 -2.57 6.29
N LEU A 2 -14.85 -1.41 6.00
CA LEU A 2 -14.70 -0.72 4.70
C LEU A 2 -13.22 -0.43 4.36
N LEU A 3 -12.43 -0.07 5.37
CA LEU A 3 -10.99 0.21 5.25
C LEU A 3 -10.16 -1.01 4.81
N GLU A 4 -10.58 -2.24 5.13
CA GLU A 4 -9.88 -3.46 4.65
C GLU A 4 -10.05 -3.66 3.14
N LYS A 5 -11.13 -3.14 2.55
CA LYS A 5 -11.39 -3.24 1.11
C LYS A 5 -10.75 -2.12 0.31
N PHE A 6 -10.44 -1.01 0.96
CA PHE A 6 -9.84 0.18 0.35
C PHE A 6 -8.63 0.63 1.16
N PRO A 7 -7.50 -0.09 1.07
CA PRO A 7 -6.29 0.23 1.83
C PRO A 7 -5.78 1.65 1.57
N GLN A 8 -6.09 2.22 0.39
CA GLN A 8 -5.76 3.59 0.01
C GLN A 8 -6.43 4.64 0.90
N ILE A 9 -7.49 4.27 1.62
CA ILE A 9 -8.22 5.18 2.49
C ILE A 9 -7.62 5.13 3.89
N ALA A 10 -7.18 6.29 4.38
CA ALA A 10 -6.71 6.47 5.75
C ALA A 10 -7.89 6.56 6.72
N LYS A 11 -8.93 7.29 6.32
CA LYS A 11 -10.08 7.60 7.18
C LYS A 11 -11.36 7.72 6.37
N VAL A 12 -12.46 7.27 6.97
CA VAL A 12 -13.83 7.53 6.49
C VAL A 12 -14.65 8.07 7.64
N ASP A 13 -15.18 9.28 7.47
CA ASP A 13 -16.18 9.85 8.36
C ASP A 13 -17.53 9.88 7.63
N LEU A 14 -18.53 9.21 8.22
CA LEU A 14 -19.89 9.18 7.70
C LEU A 14 -20.78 9.98 8.65
N ASP A 15 -21.41 11.01 8.13
CA ASP A 15 -22.35 11.85 8.86
C ASP A 15 -23.72 11.86 8.15
N ARG A 16 -24.79 12.08 8.92
CA ARG A 16 -26.14 12.19 8.39
C ARG A 16 -26.60 13.63 8.50
N GLU A 17 -26.81 14.24 7.35
CA GLU A 17 -27.40 15.57 7.26
C GLU A 17 -28.92 15.43 7.03
N PHE A 18 -29.70 15.81 8.05
CA PHE A 18 -31.15 15.75 7.98
C PHE A 18 -31.71 16.75 6.96
N PRO A 19 -32.83 16.43 6.27
CA PRO A 19 -33.67 15.25 6.51
C PRO A 19 -33.25 13.98 5.75
N SER A 20 -32.43 14.07 4.68
CA SER A 20 -32.29 12.97 3.72
C SER A 20 -30.90 12.79 3.11
N SER A 21 -29.87 13.45 3.62
CA SER A 21 -28.52 13.38 3.09
C SER A 21 -27.61 12.53 3.97
N LEU A 22 -26.70 11.80 3.33
CA LEU A 22 -25.57 11.14 3.98
C LEU A 22 -24.31 11.79 3.42
N LEU A 23 -23.50 12.35 4.29
CA LEU A 23 -22.25 13.00 3.95
C LEU A 23 -21.11 12.02 4.26
N ALA A 24 -20.32 11.67 3.26
CA ALA A 24 -19.15 10.83 3.40
C ALA A 24 -17.90 11.65 3.15
N GLN A 25 -17.04 11.80 4.16
CA GLN A 25 -15.71 12.38 4.01
C GLN A 25 -14.69 11.25 3.99
N ILE A 26 -13.86 11.24 2.96
CA ILE A 26 -12.83 10.23 2.73
C ILE A 26 -11.48 10.94 2.73
N GLU A 27 -10.56 10.48 3.57
CA GLU A 27 -9.18 10.91 3.56
C GLU A 27 -8.30 9.80 2.97
N GLU A 28 -7.63 10.09 1.86
CA GLU A 28 -6.72 9.16 1.20
C GLU A 28 -5.31 9.19 1.83
N ARG A 29 -4.66 8.03 1.87
CA ARG A 29 -3.26 7.89 2.30
C ARG A 29 -2.35 8.60 1.31
N LYS A 30 -1.33 9.26 1.85
CA LYS A 30 -0.30 9.92 1.05
C LYS A 30 0.99 9.10 1.08
N PRO A 31 1.59 8.78 -0.08
CA PRO A 31 2.82 8.03 -0.12
C PRO A 31 3.96 8.90 0.44
N VAL A 32 4.75 8.33 1.35
CA VAL A 32 6.00 8.94 1.83
C VAL A 32 7.23 8.27 1.23
N ALA A 33 7.08 7.01 0.80
CA ALA A 33 8.13 6.23 0.15
C ALA A 33 7.52 5.13 -0.74
N VAL A 34 8.39 4.44 -1.47
CA VAL A 34 8.12 3.20 -2.19
C VAL A 34 8.85 2.06 -1.51
N PHE A 35 8.10 1.03 -1.12
CA PHE A 35 8.64 -0.22 -0.61
C PHE A 35 8.84 -1.23 -1.74
N CYS A 36 10.06 -1.74 -1.87
CA CYS A 36 10.47 -2.72 -2.86
C CYS A 36 10.72 -4.07 -2.18
N PHE A 37 10.01 -5.10 -2.64
CA PHE A 37 10.09 -6.45 -2.12
C PHE A 37 10.47 -7.44 -3.22
N THR A 38 11.57 -8.15 -3.02
CA THR A 38 12.02 -9.19 -3.96
C THR A 38 11.55 -10.56 -3.48
N ARG A 39 10.66 -11.21 -4.25
CA ARG A 39 10.27 -12.60 -4.02
C ARG A 39 11.30 -13.53 -4.67
N PRO A 40 11.85 -14.52 -3.93
CA PRO A 40 12.64 -15.56 -4.55
C PRO A 40 11.74 -16.39 -5.48
N SER A 41 12.03 -16.37 -6.78
CA SER A 41 11.41 -17.26 -7.76
C SER A 41 12.25 -18.53 -7.91
N PHE A 42 11.64 -19.70 -7.71
CA PHE A 42 12.27 -21.00 -7.96
C PHE A 42 12.12 -21.45 -9.43
N GLU A 43 11.69 -20.55 -10.32
CA GLU A 43 11.60 -20.84 -11.76
C GLU A 43 13.00 -20.75 -12.38
N GLU A 44 13.42 -21.82 -13.07
CA GLU A 44 14.74 -22.00 -13.69
C GLU A 44 15.15 -20.89 -14.68
N GLN A 45 14.24 -19.98 -15.04
CA GLN A 45 14.46 -18.89 -16.01
C GLN A 45 14.47 -17.48 -15.40
N ASN A 46 14.24 -17.32 -14.09
CA ASN A 46 14.23 -16.02 -13.40
C ASN A 46 15.10 -16.07 -12.14
N LEU A 47 16.43 -16.00 -12.30
CA LEU A 47 17.42 -16.07 -11.21
C LEU A 47 17.45 -14.80 -10.32
N ASP A 48 16.89 -13.68 -10.78
CA ASP A 48 16.96 -12.39 -10.05
C ASP A 48 15.74 -12.10 -9.14
N GLY A 49 14.73 -12.98 -9.10
CA GLY A 49 13.53 -12.78 -8.30
C GLY A 49 12.59 -11.71 -8.90
N GLN A 50 11.30 -11.79 -8.57
CA GLN A 50 10.35 -10.74 -8.95
C GLN A 50 10.35 -9.64 -7.91
N GLU A 51 10.59 -8.40 -8.35
CA GLU A 51 10.46 -7.21 -7.50
C GLU A 51 9.05 -6.64 -7.58
N ASP A 52 8.34 -6.67 -6.45
CA ASP A 52 7.09 -5.96 -6.25
C ASP A 52 7.35 -4.58 -5.63
N TYR A 53 6.61 -3.57 -6.10
CA TYR A 53 6.72 -2.19 -5.62
C TYR A 53 5.39 -1.71 -5.05
N PHE A 54 5.43 -1.16 -3.84
CA PHE A 54 4.25 -0.68 -3.13
C PHE A 54 4.45 0.74 -2.60
N PHE A 55 3.40 1.55 -2.59
CA PHE A 55 3.40 2.79 -1.83
C PHE A 55 3.22 2.49 -0.34
N ILE A 56 4.00 3.19 0.47
CA ILE A 56 3.93 3.16 1.92
C ILE A 56 3.71 4.58 2.45
N ASP A 57 2.94 4.70 3.53
CA ASP A 57 2.72 5.98 4.19
C ASP A 57 3.58 6.13 5.47
N LYS A 58 3.35 7.24 6.19
CA LYS A 58 4.07 7.57 7.43
C LYS A 58 3.82 6.58 8.58
N GLU A 59 2.74 5.80 8.51
CA GLU A 59 2.37 4.78 9.51
C GLU A 59 2.98 3.42 9.16
N GLY A 60 3.73 3.33 8.05
CA GLY A 60 4.32 2.07 7.62
C GLY A 60 3.34 1.13 6.94
N ILE A 61 2.17 1.61 6.51
CA ILE A 61 1.14 0.78 5.88
C ILE A 61 1.35 0.76 4.36
N ILE A 62 1.41 -0.44 3.77
CA ILE A 62 1.38 -0.59 2.31
C ILE A 62 -0.05 -0.51 1.81
N PHE A 63 -0.35 0.43 0.92
CA PHE A 63 -1.75 0.69 0.54
C PHE A 63 -2.04 0.59 -0.95
N GLU A 64 -1.02 0.58 -1.80
CA GLU A 64 -1.21 0.50 -3.25
C GLU A 64 0.03 -0.08 -3.95
N ARG A 65 -0.16 -0.73 -5.11
CA ARG A 65 0.93 -1.16 -6.00
C ARG A 65 1.37 -0.01 -6.89
N VAL A 66 2.67 0.16 -7.08
CA VAL A 66 3.21 1.25 -7.91
C VAL A 66 3.12 0.88 -9.38
N SER A 67 2.38 1.68 -10.16
CA SER A 67 2.32 1.54 -11.63
C SER A 67 3.38 2.38 -12.34
N VAL A 68 3.74 3.54 -11.77
CA VAL A 68 4.77 4.45 -12.28
C VAL A 68 5.61 4.92 -11.11
N ILE A 69 6.91 4.63 -11.14
CA ILE A 69 7.83 5.03 -10.08
C ILE A 69 8.33 6.44 -10.38
N ASP A 70 7.93 7.41 -9.56
CA ASP A 70 8.56 8.72 -9.56
C ASP A 70 10.03 8.57 -9.09
N PRO A 71 11.03 8.99 -9.88
CA PRO A 71 12.43 8.90 -9.47
C PRO A 71 12.78 9.74 -8.24
N GLN A 72 11.96 10.71 -7.85
CA GLN A 72 12.19 11.57 -6.69
C GLN A 72 11.68 10.97 -5.37
N ILE A 73 10.86 9.91 -5.42
CA ILE A 73 10.33 9.28 -4.22
C ILE A 73 11.37 8.36 -3.56
N LEU A 74 11.46 8.41 -2.23
CA LEU A 74 12.39 7.59 -1.47
C LEU A 74 12.05 6.10 -1.62
N LYS A 75 13.06 5.26 -1.84
CA LYS A 75 12.89 3.80 -2.00
C LYS A 75 13.44 3.06 -0.79
N ILE A 76 12.63 2.16 -0.24
CA ILE A 76 12.99 1.26 0.85
C ILE A 76 13.08 -0.15 0.25
N LYS A 77 14.28 -0.75 0.23
CA LYS A 77 14.49 -2.10 -0.28
C LYS A 77 14.70 -3.07 0.89
N LYS A 78 13.91 -4.14 0.94
CA LYS A 78 14.07 -5.21 1.93
C LYS A 78 14.17 -6.55 1.22
N SER A 79 15.29 -7.23 1.41
CA SER A 79 15.50 -8.61 0.99
C SER A 79 15.23 -9.52 2.19
N ALA A 80 14.02 -10.07 2.31
CA ALA A 80 13.69 -11.00 3.39
C ALA A 80 12.76 -12.12 2.92
N LEU A 81 13.14 -13.34 3.31
CA LEU A 81 12.46 -14.61 3.10
C LEU A 81 11.07 -14.61 3.78
N VAL A 82 10.05 -14.93 3.00
CA VAL A 82 8.74 -15.49 3.40
C VAL A 82 7.93 -14.64 4.39
N VAL A 83 7.47 -13.47 3.95
CA VAL A 83 6.27 -12.85 4.51
C VAL A 83 5.35 -12.51 3.33
N ASP A 84 4.12 -13.04 3.33
CA ASP A 84 3.11 -12.66 2.36
C ASP A 84 2.71 -11.19 2.59
N LEU A 85 3.13 -10.33 1.66
CA LEU A 85 2.72 -8.92 1.64
C LEU A 85 1.29 -8.78 1.15
N GLU A 86 0.47 -8.11 1.96
CA GLU A 86 -0.92 -7.79 1.64
C GLU A 86 -1.15 -6.30 1.86
N LEU A 87 -1.93 -5.68 0.97
CA LEU A 87 -2.31 -4.28 1.13
C LEU A 87 -3.11 -4.09 2.42
N GLY A 88 -2.91 -2.95 3.07
CA GLY A 88 -3.50 -2.59 4.36
C GLY A 88 -2.71 -3.11 5.57
N LYS A 89 -1.61 -3.85 5.37
CA LYS A 89 -0.72 -4.29 6.46
C LYS A 89 0.38 -3.28 6.74
N GLU A 90 0.69 -3.14 8.01
CA GLU A 90 1.86 -2.42 8.52
C GLU A 90 3.12 -3.29 8.38
N ILE A 91 4.23 -2.70 7.95
CA ILE A 91 5.47 -3.43 7.63
C ILE A 91 6.75 -2.87 8.30
N ILE A 92 6.63 -1.80 9.09
CA ILE A 92 7.75 -1.17 9.84
C ILE A 92 7.68 -1.60 11.31
#